data_AF-Q9WVV2-F1
#
_entry.id   AF-Q9WVV2-F1
#
_cell.length_a   1.000
_cell.length_b   1.000
_cell.length_c   1.000
_cell.angle_alpha   90.00
_cell.angle_beta   90.00
_cell.angle_gamma   90.00
#
_symmetry.space_group_name_H-M   'P 1'
#
loop_
_entity.id
_entity.type
_entity.pdbx_description
1 polymer ?
#
loop_
_entity_poly.entity_id
_entity_poly.type
_entity_poly.pdbx_seq_one_letter_code
_entity_poly.pdbx_strand_id
1 'polypeptide(L)'
;MANRLKEKYLNEVVPALTEQFNYSSVMAVPKVDKIVLNMGVGEAVSNAKSLEKAAEELALISGQKPLITKAKKSIAGFRLREGVAIGAKVTLRGERMYEF
;
A
#
# COMPACT_ATOMS: atom_id res chain seq x y z
N MET A 1 -0.07 7.35 21.38
CA MET A 1 1.41 7.25 21.33
C MET A 1 1.85 7.94 20.07
N ALA A 2 2.76 8.91 20.14
CA ALA A 2 3.24 9.58 18.93
C ALA A 2 4.10 8.61 18.10
N ASN A 3 3.88 8.58 16.79
CA ASN A 3 4.53 7.63 15.89
C ASN A 3 5.98 8.06 15.65
N ARG A 4 6.94 7.19 16.02
CA ARG A 4 8.39 7.41 15.89
C ARG A 4 8.83 7.88 14.49
N LEU A 5 8.25 7.32 13.43
CA LEU A 5 8.61 7.69 12.05
C LEU A 5 8.08 9.08 11.67
N LYS A 6 6.88 9.42 12.16
CA LYS A 6 6.29 10.75 11.95
C LYS A 6 7.09 11.82 12.70
N GLU A 7 7.51 11.54 13.92
CA GLU A 7 8.38 12.44 14.71
C GLU A 7 9.75 12.62 14.06
N LYS A 8 10.39 11.52 13.64
CA LYS A 8 11.66 11.59 12.92
C LYS A 8 11.55 12.40 11.64
N TYR A 9 10.46 12.23 10.90
CA TYR A 9 10.22 13.01 9.68
C TYR A 9 10.15 14.52 9.98
N LEU A 10 9.38 14.93 10.99
CA LEU A 10 9.20 16.35 11.33
C LEU A 10 10.45 16.99 11.94
N ASN A 11 11.16 16.27 12.82
CA ASN A 11 12.23 16.85 13.64
C ASN A 11 13.61 16.73 13.01
N GLU A 12 13.86 15.68 12.20
CA GLU A 12 15.19 15.42 11.63
C GLU A 12 15.20 15.57 10.10
N VAL A 13 14.23 14.95 9.42
CA VAL A 13 14.24 14.88 7.95
C VAL A 13 13.85 16.21 7.31
N VAL A 14 12.82 16.89 7.82
CA VAL A 14 12.38 18.19 7.28
C VAL A 14 13.47 19.26 7.36
N PRO A 15 14.16 19.48 8.50
CA PRO A 15 15.26 20.43 8.57
C PRO A 15 16.42 20.06 7.63
N ALA A 16 16.84 18.79 7.63
CA ALA A 16 17.96 18.33 6.81
C ALA A 16 17.69 18.52 5.30
N LEU A 17 16.48 18.21 4.84
CA LEU A 17 16.09 18.43 3.43
C LEU A 17 15.96 19.91 3.09
N THR A 18 15.50 20.73 4.04
CA THR A 18 15.39 22.18 3.83
C THR A 18 16.76 22.83 3.69
N GLU A 19 17.73 22.43 4.52
CA GLU A 19 19.11 22.90 4.44
C GLU A 19 19.81 22.42 3.16
N GLN A 20 19.66 21.13 2.81
CA GLN A 20 20.32 20.55 1.65
C GLN A 20 19.82 21.12 0.31
N PHE A 21 18.52 21.39 0.19
CA PHE A 21 17.89 21.80 -1.07
C PHE A 21 17.40 23.26 -1.08
N ASN A 22 17.59 23.97 0.03
CA ASN A 22 17.30 25.39 0.22
C ASN A 22 15.89 25.79 -0.26
N TYR A 23 14.87 25.02 0.14
CA TYR A 23 13.49 25.26 -0.25
C TYR A 23 12.99 26.63 0.25
N SER A 24 12.27 27.35 -0.61
CA SER A 24 11.68 28.66 -0.27
C SER A 24 10.43 28.58 0.61
N SER A 25 9.83 27.40 0.74
CA SER A 25 8.60 27.17 1.50
C SER A 25 8.66 25.83 2.21
N VAL A 26 8.21 25.81 3.47
CA VAL A 26 8.10 24.59 4.29
C VAL A 26 7.20 23.54 3.64
N MET A 27 6.21 23.97 2.85
CA MET A 27 5.29 23.08 2.15
C MET A 27 5.90 22.42 0.90
N ALA A 28 7.08 22.86 0.46
CA ALA A 28 7.79 22.26 -0.67
C ALA A 28 8.56 20.99 -0.27
N VAL A 29 8.72 20.72 1.05
CA VAL A 29 9.45 19.56 1.53
C VAL A 29 8.71 18.26 1.14
N PRO A 30 9.39 17.29 0.50
CA PRO A 30 8.76 16.04 0.08
C PRO A 30 8.19 15.24 1.24
N LYS A 31 6.91 14.86 1.14
CA LYS A 31 6.21 14.01 2.10
C LYS A 31 5.74 12.71 1.47
N VAL A 32 5.61 11.67 2.28
CA VAL A 32 4.99 10.41 1.85
C VAL A 32 3.47 10.61 1.81
N ASP A 33 2.86 10.44 0.63
CA ASP A 33 1.40 10.60 0.45
C ASP A 33 0.62 9.33 0.83
N LYS A 34 1.08 8.18 0.35
CA LYS A 34 0.44 6.88 0.58
C LYS A 34 1.40 5.72 0.36
N ILE A 35 1.15 4.62 1.05
CA ILE A 35 1.77 3.31 0.79
C ILE A 35 0.70 2.38 0.25
N VAL A 36 0.95 1.75 -0.90
CA VAL A 36 0.03 0.78 -1.52
C VAL A 36 0.67 -0.60 -1.43
N LEU A 37 0.04 -1.48 -0.66
CA LEU A 37 0.41 -2.89 -0.62
C LEU A 37 -0.48 -3.63 -1.60
N ASN A 38 0.13 -4.40 -2.48
CA ASN A 38 -0.56 -5.15 -3.52
C ASN A 38 -0.02 -6.57 -3.56
N MET A 39 -0.92 -7.54 -3.48
CA MET A 39 -0.58 -8.95 -3.55
C MET A 39 -1.38 -9.60 -4.67
N GLY A 40 -0.64 -10.06 -5.68
CA GLY A 40 -1.20 -10.91 -6.75
C GLY A 40 -1.14 -12.36 -6.32
N VAL A 41 -2.28 -13.03 -6.31
CA VAL A 41 -2.38 -14.46 -5.99
C VAL A 41 -2.73 -15.18 -7.28
N GLY A 42 -1.72 -15.60 -8.05
CA GLY A 42 -1.94 -16.21 -9.36
C GLY A 42 -2.81 -17.47 -9.32
N GLU A 43 -2.75 -18.22 -8.22
CA GLU A 43 -3.58 -19.41 -7.97
C GLU A 43 -5.04 -19.07 -7.61
N ALA A 44 -5.38 -17.79 -7.37
CA ALA A 44 -6.74 -17.38 -7.02
C ALA A 44 -7.76 -17.68 -8.13
N VAL A 45 -7.30 -17.79 -9.37
CA VAL A 45 -8.16 -18.12 -10.53
C VAL A 45 -8.74 -19.53 -10.40
N SER A 46 -7.99 -20.47 -9.82
CA SER A 46 -8.41 -21.86 -9.60
C SER A 46 -8.87 -22.13 -8.18
N ASN A 47 -8.36 -21.39 -7.18
CA ASN A 47 -8.68 -21.59 -5.77
C ASN A 47 -9.05 -20.27 -5.07
N ALA A 48 -10.36 -20.02 -4.94
CA ALA A 48 -10.88 -18.84 -4.27
C ALA A 48 -10.48 -18.74 -2.78
N LYS A 49 -10.30 -19.88 -2.09
CA LYS A 49 -9.91 -19.90 -0.66
C LYS A 49 -8.50 -19.33 -0.43
N SER A 50 -7.60 -19.53 -1.38
CA SER A 50 -6.24 -18.98 -1.30
C SER A 50 -6.28 -17.45 -1.30
N LEU A 51 -7.20 -16.85 -2.06
CA LEU A 51 -7.38 -15.39 -2.12
C LEU A 51 -8.01 -14.83 -0.84
N GLU A 52 -8.96 -15.55 -0.23
CA GLU A 52 -9.55 -15.17 1.06
C GLU A 52 -8.49 -15.18 2.16
N LYS A 53 -7.71 -16.26 2.27
CA LYS A 53 -6.63 -16.36 3.25
C LYS A 53 -5.58 -15.26 3.07
N ALA A 54 -5.19 -15.01 1.81
CA ALA A 54 -4.31 -13.91 1.45
C ALA A 54 -4.84 -12.54 1.89
N ALA A 55 -6.15 -12.30 1.72
CA ALA A 55 -6.78 -11.07 2.15
C ALA A 55 -6.87 -10.95 3.67
N GLU A 56 -7.08 -12.05 4.38
CA GLU A 56 -7.06 -12.09 5.86
C GLU A 56 -5.67 -11.79 6.42
N GLU A 57 -4.63 -12.42 5.87
CA GLU A 57 -3.25 -12.15 6.26
C GLU A 57 -2.86 -10.69 5.99
N LEU A 58 -3.21 -10.15 4.82
CA LEU A 58 -3.01 -8.71 4.54
C LEU A 58 -3.80 -7.81 5.49
N ALA A 59 -5.01 -8.21 5.89
CA ALA A 59 -5.80 -7.46 6.85
C ALA A 59 -5.13 -7.44 8.23
N LEU A 60 -4.54 -8.56 8.66
CA LEU A 60 -3.81 -8.66 9.92
C LEU A 60 -2.54 -7.81 9.91
N ILE A 61 -1.76 -7.85 8.83
CA ILE A 61 -0.50 -7.08 8.75
C ILE A 61 -0.78 -5.58 8.62
N SER A 62 -1.71 -5.17 7.75
CA SER A 62 -2.01 -3.75 7.50
C SER A 62 -3.02 -3.13 8.48
N GLY A 63 -3.66 -3.96 9.31
CA GLY A 63 -4.80 -3.63 10.16
C GLY A 63 -6.06 -3.18 9.40
N GLN A 64 -6.01 -3.11 8.06
CA GLN A 64 -7.06 -2.51 7.23
C GLN A 64 -7.62 -3.57 6.28
N LYS A 65 -8.95 -3.59 6.14
CA LYS A 65 -9.62 -4.52 5.21
C LYS A 65 -9.12 -4.30 3.76
N PRO A 66 -8.50 -5.30 3.13
CA PRO A 66 -8.03 -5.18 1.76
C PRO A 66 -9.17 -5.17 0.75
N LEU A 67 -8.94 -4.53 -0.38
CA LEU A 67 -9.82 -4.54 -1.55
C LEU A 67 -9.38 -5.68 -2.48
N ILE A 68 -10.32 -6.54 -2.85
CA ILE A 68 -10.09 -7.57 -3.87
C ILE A 68 -10.00 -6.92 -5.26
N THR A 69 -8.91 -7.22 -5.99
CA THR A 69 -8.66 -6.73 -7.34
C THR A 69 -9.14 -7.73 -8.37
N LYS A 70 -9.83 -7.23 -9.40
CA LYS A 70 -10.38 -8.02 -10.50
C LYS A 70 -9.62 -7.78 -11.79
N ALA A 71 -9.58 -8.80 -12.64
CA ALA A 71 -9.07 -8.73 -14.00
C ALA A 71 -9.81 -7.65 -14.81
N LYS A 72 -9.08 -6.75 -15.47
CA LYS A 72 -9.66 -5.77 -16.41
C LYS A 72 -9.76 -6.29 -17.85
N LYS A 73 -8.95 -7.30 -18.19
CA LYS A 73 -8.88 -7.87 -19.53
C LYS A 73 -8.74 -9.39 -19.43
N SER A 74 -9.29 -10.09 -20.40
CA SER A 74 -9.08 -11.53 -20.56
C SER A 74 -7.74 -11.78 -21.27
N ILE A 75 -6.91 -12.68 -20.74
CA ILE A 75 -5.62 -13.05 -21.32
C ILE A 75 -5.50 -14.57 -21.29
N ALA A 76 -5.54 -15.19 -22.47
CA ALA A 76 -5.54 -16.65 -22.63
C ALA A 76 -4.27 -17.30 -22.06
N GLY A 77 -3.10 -16.66 -22.21
CA GLY A 77 -1.82 -17.16 -21.69
C GLY A 77 -1.79 -17.32 -20.17
N PHE A 78 -2.57 -16.52 -19.43
CA PHE A 78 -2.71 -16.62 -17.98
C PHE A 78 -3.99 -17.35 -17.56
N ARG A 79 -4.71 -17.95 -18.52
CA ARG A 79 -6.04 -18.56 -18.32
C ARG A 79 -7.02 -17.63 -17.59
N LEU A 80 -6.87 -16.33 -17.83
CA LEU A 80 -7.55 -15.29 -17.08
C LEU A 80 -8.72 -14.73 -17.89
N ARG A 81 -9.89 -14.58 -17.24
CA ARG A 81 -11.05 -13.88 -17.79
C ARG A 81 -11.28 -12.56 -17.08
N GLU A 82 -11.82 -11.59 -17.81
CA GLU A 82 -12.25 -10.31 -17.25
C GLU A 82 -13.23 -10.51 -16.09
N GLY A 83 -13.10 -9.70 -15.04
CA GLY A 83 -13.94 -9.77 -13.84
C GLY A 83 -13.52 -10.81 -12.79
N VAL A 84 -12.60 -11.73 -13.11
CA VAL A 84 -12.10 -12.73 -12.16
C VAL A 84 -11.25 -12.05 -11.08
N ALA A 85 -11.43 -12.45 -9.81
CA ALA A 85 -10.61 -11.99 -8.70
C ALA A 85 -9.20 -12.61 -8.79
N ILE A 86 -8.16 -11.77 -8.70
CA ILE A 86 -6.75 -12.18 -8.88
C ILE A 86 -5.91 -11.85 -7.66
N GLY A 87 -6.29 -10.85 -6.89
CA GLY A 87 -5.46 -10.40 -5.79
C GLY A 87 -6.19 -9.52 -4.80
N ALA A 88 -5.41 -8.99 -3.87
CA ALA A 88 -5.88 -8.09 -2.85
C ALA A 88 -4.90 -6.91 -2.74
N LYS A 89 -5.43 -5.72 -2.53
CA LYS A 89 -4.62 -4.52 -2.30
C LYS A 89 -5.15 -3.72 -1.13
N VAL A 90 -4.27 -3.00 -0.46
CA VAL A 90 -4.65 -2.02 0.57
C VAL A 90 -3.85 -0.74 0.35
N THR A 91 -4.46 0.39 0.65
CA THR A 91 -3.81 1.70 0.55
C THR A 91 -3.83 2.35 1.91
N LEU A 92 -2.65 2.49 2.48
CA LEU A 92 -2.42 3.09 3.78
C LEU A 92 -2.08 4.57 3.59
N ARG A 93 -2.71 5.42 4.41
CA ARG A 93 -2.51 6.87 4.44
C ARG A 93 -2.53 7.36 5.87
N GLY A 94 -2.00 8.56 6.10
CA GLY A 94 -1.99 9.18 7.42
C GLY A 94 -1.18 8.35 8.42
N GLU A 95 -1.70 8.15 9.62
CA GLU A 95 -0.95 7.51 10.70
C GLU A 95 -0.68 6.02 10.44
N ARG A 96 -1.65 5.31 9.89
CA ARG A 96 -1.54 3.88 9.55
C ARG A 96 -0.41 3.58 8.56
N MET A 97 -0.05 4.56 7.74
CA MET A 97 1.06 4.46 6.79
C MET A 97 2.42 4.56 7.49
N TYR A 98 2.51 5.35 8.56
CA TYR A 98 3.74 5.46 9.35
C TYR A 98 3.84 4.33 10.39
N GLU A 99 2.74 3.67 10.74
CA GLU A 99 2.72 2.53 11.69
C GLU A 99 3.05 1.19 11.02
N PHE A 100 2.72 1.08 9.74
CA PHE A 100 3.08 -0.07 8.90
C PHE A 100 4.57 -0.03 8.53
#